data_AF-A0A938ADV2-F1
#
_entry.id   AF-A0A938ADV2-F1
#
_cell.length_a   1.000
_cell.length_b   1.000
_cell.length_c   1.000
_cell.angle_alpha   90.00
_cell.angle_beta   90.00
_cell.angle_gamma   90.00
#
_symmetry.space_group_name_H-M   'P 1'
#
loop_
_entity.id
_entity.type
_entity.pdbx_description
1 polymer ?
#
loop_
_entity_poly.entity_id
_entity_poly.type
_entity_poly.pdbx_seq_one_letter_code
_entity_poly.pdbx_strand_id
1 'polypeptide(L)'
;MDGIHDMGGRQGFGRVRYALKAQTFHEPWEKRVNALYSLAVKCGIFNMDEYRHAIERMEPRHYLSASYYERSLTSLATLCVEKGILTREELERRAQGQFPLSMPSAPGRGNVETRPTLKPGDKVRVRTDHVPGHVRMPGYIRGKTGVVVGVSPKYPFPDAHAHGIHAEDEPTYDVRFNAEELWPHDADPAHVHVGVFESYLERVS
;
A
#
# COMPACT_ATOMS: atom_id res chain seq x y z
N MET A 1 -6.70 -3.57 -3.68
CA MET A 1 -7.09 -2.87 -4.91
C MET A 1 -6.09 -3.21 -6.00
N ASP A 2 -6.53 -3.74 -7.14
CA ASP A 2 -5.65 -3.96 -8.30
C ASP A 2 -5.40 -2.63 -9.05
N GLY A 3 -4.67 -1.72 -8.40
CA GLY A 3 -4.38 -0.37 -8.91
C GLY A 3 -2.99 -0.24 -9.54
N ILE A 4 -2.72 0.90 -10.17
CA ILE A 4 -1.41 1.18 -10.81
C ILE A 4 -0.25 1.23 -9.81
N HIS A 5 -0.53 1.51 -8.53
CA HIS A 5 0.47 1.49 -7.47
C HIS A 5 1.12 0.11 -7.27
N ASP A 6 0.42 -0.97 -7.66
CA ASP A 6 0.93 -2.33 -7.61
C ASP A 6 1.80 -2.64 -8.84
N MET A 7 3.03 -2.14 -8.77
CA MET A 7 4.00 -2.18 -9.86
C MET A 7 4.87 -3.46 -9.86
N GLY A 8 4.73 -4.34 -8.87
CA GLY A 8 5.57 -5.54 -8.75
C GLY A 8 5.41 -6.47 -9.96
N GLY A 9 6.53 -6.76 -10.65
CA GLY A 9 6.54 -7.62 -11.84
C GLY A 9 6.02 -6.96 -13.13
N ARG A 10 5.69 -5.67 -13.12
CA ARG A 10 5.28 -4.95 -14.34
C ARG A 10 6.49 -4.70 -15.24
N GLN A 11 6.34 -5.01 -16.54
CA GLN A 11 7.36 -4.79 -17.56
C GLN A 11 7.14 -3.47 -18.33
N GLY A 12 8.14 -3.04 -19.09
CA GLY A 12 8.10 -1.84 -19.94
C GLY A 12 8.72 -0.58 -19.33
N PHE A 13 9.17 -0.64 -18.07
CA PHE A 13 9.95 0.44 -17.47
C PHE A 13 11.39 0.49 -18.01
N GLY A 14 11.96 1.70 -18.06
CA GLY A 14 13.35 1.91 -18.43
C GLY A 14 14.34 1.62 -17.29
N ARG A 15 15.62 1.92 -17.54
CA ARG A 15 16.69 1.73 -16.55
C ARG A 15 16.45 2.59 -15.30
N VAL A 16 16.64 2.00 -14.12
CA VAL A 16 16.61 2.73 -12.84
C VAL A 16 17.69 3.81 -12.84
N ARG A 17 17.27 5.06 -12.58
CA ARG A 17 18.18 6.19 -12.38
C ARG A 17 18.68 6.16 -10.93
N TYR A 18 19.98 6.01 -10.73
CA TYR A 18 20.61 5.85 -9.42
C TYR A 18 21.74 6.85 -9.21
N ALA A 19 21.87 7.37 -7.98
CA ALA A 19 22.99 8.19 -7.54
C ALA A 19 23.33 7.90 -6.08
N LEU A 20 24.62 7.79 -5.74
CA LEU A 20 25.12 7.45 -4.40
C LEU A 20 24.71 8.46 -3.32
N LYS A 21 24.51 9.72 -3.69
CA LYS A 21 24.12 10.83 -2.79
C LYS A 21 22.85 11.51 -3.29
N ALA A 22 21.86 10.69 -3.71
CA ALA A 22 20.58 11.21 -4.15
C ALA A 22 19.94 12.06 -3.04
N GLN A 23 19.48 13.25 -3.41
CA GLN A 23 18.75 14.12 -2.49
C GLN A 23 17.35 13.56 -2.27
N THR A 24 16.88 13.55 -1.03
CA THR A 24 15.52 13.13 -0.69
C THR A 24 14.49 14.18 -1.11
N PHE A 25 14.81 15.45 -0.88
CA PHE A 25 13.99 16.60 -1.24
C PHE A 25 14.77 17.51 -2.18
N HIS A 26 14.16 17.86 -3.31
CA HIS A 26 14.68 18.73 -4.34
C HIS A 26 14.07 20.13 -4.24
N GLU A 27 12.86 20.26 -3.68
CA GLU A 27 12.15 21.54 -3.55
C GLU A 27 11.68 21.84 -2.11
N PRO A 28 11.59 23.11 -1.68
CA PRO A 28 11.15 23.46 -0.33
C PRO A 28 9.73 22.96 0.02
N TRP A 29 8.84 22.89 -0.97
CA TRP A 29 7.45 22.47 -0.75
C TRP A 29 7.33 20.98 -0.41
N GLU A 30 8.25 20.14 -0.90
CA GLU A 30 8.26 18.70 -0.63
C GLU A 30 8.49 18.41 0.85
N LYS A 31 9.41 19.16 1.47
CA LYS A 31 9.64 19.12 2.93
C LYS A 31 8.39 19.54 3.70
N ARG A 32 7.71 20.58 3.23
CA ARG A 32 6.49 21.11 3.86
C ARG A 32 5.36 20.09 3.79
N VAL A 33 5.12 19.47 2.63
CA VAL A 33 4.09 18.45 2.47
C VAL A 33 4.38 17.24 3.36
N ASN A 34 5.64 16.76 3.38
CA ASN A 34 6.02 15.64 4.22
C ASN A 34 5.84 15.95 5.72
N ALA A 35 6.15 17.18 6.16
CA ALA A 35 5.95 17.61 7.53
C ALA A 35 4.45 17.72 7.89
N LEU A 36 3.62 18.28 7.00
CA LEU A 36 2.18 18.41 7.21
C LEU A 36 1.48 17.05 7.29
N TYR A 37 1.82 16.13 6.38
CA TYR A 37 1.31 14.76 6.42
C TYR A 37 1.71 14.07 7.74
N SER A 38 2.97 14.17 8.15
CA SER A 38 3.45 13.57 9.42
C SER A 38 2.71 14.14 10.63
N LEU A 39 2.45 15.45 10.63
CA LEU A 39 1.68 16.12 11.68
C LEU A 39 0.23 15.64 11.70
N ALA A 40 -0.41 15.50 10.54
CA ALA A 40 -1.79 15.04 10.45
C ALA A 40 -1.96 13.61 11.00
N VAL A 41 -1.02 12.71 10.71
CA VAL A 41 -0.97 11.37 11.32
C VAL A 41 -0.78 11.46 12.83
N LYS A 42 0.17 12.28 13.30
CA LYS A 42 0.43 12.45 14.74
C LYS A 42 -0.77 13.01 15.50
N CYS A 43 -1.54 13.89 14.88
CA CYS A 43 -2.76 14.46 15.45
C CYS A 43 -3.97 13.52 15.35
N GLY A 44 -3.82 12.33 14.76
CA GLY A 44 -4.91 11.37 14.62
C GLY A 44 -5.99 11.80 13.63
N ILE A 45 -5.67 12.71 12.69
CA ILE A 45 -6.61 13.09 11.62
C ILE A 45 -6.90 11.87 10.76
N PHE A 46 -5.85 11.21 10.26
CA PHE A 46 -5.91 9.92 9.58
C PHE A 46 -4.76 9.04 10.05
N ASN A 47 -4.90 7.74 9.85
CA ASN A 47 -3.84 6.78 10.05
C ASN A 47 -3.00 6.53 8.77
N MET A 48 -1.98 5.70 8.92
CA MET A 48 -1.03 5.37 7.84
C MET A 48 -1.65 4.60 6.67
N ASP A 49 -2.68 3.80 6.92
CA ASP A 49 -3.31 2.95 5.92
C ASP A 49 -4.36 3.74 5.12
N GLU A 50 -5.09 4.66 5.77
CA GLU A 50 -5.90 5.69 5.10
C GLU A 50 -5.03 6.54 4.16
N TYR A 51 -3.86 7.00 4.64
CA TYR A 51 -2.90 7.77 3.84
C TYR A 51 -2.44 7.03 2.59
N ARG A 52 -2.00 5.77 2.75
CA ARG A 52 -1.59 4.91 1.63
C ARG A 52 -2.75 4.70 0.66
N HIS A 53 -3.93 4.35 1.16
CA HIS A 53 -5.09 4.08 0.30
C HIS A 53 -5.54 5.30 -0.49
N ALA A 54 -5.46 6.50 0.10
CA ALA A 54 -5.71 7.74 -0.62
C ALA A 54 -4.73 7.96 -1.79
N ILE A 55 -3.47 7.54 -1.68
CA ILE A 55 -2.54 7.52 -2.82
C ILE A 55 -2.95 6.47 -3.86
N GLU A 56 -3.34 5.28 -3.41
CA GLU A 56 -3.70 4.14 -4.28
C GLU A 56 -4.91 4.42 -5.17
N ARG A 57 -5.84 5.25 -4.69
CA ARG A 57 -7.07 5.64 -5.39
C ARG A 57 -6.97 6.98 -6.13
N MET A 58 -5.77 7.52 -6.31
CA MET A 58 -5.56 8.62 -7.27
C MET A 58 -6.02 8.18 -8.68
N GLU A 59 -6.46 9.13 -9.51
CA GLU A 59 -6.75 8.83 -10.91
C GLU A 59 -5.49 8.21 -11.57
N PRO A 60 -5.60 7.10 -12.31
CA PRO A 60 -4.43 6.34 -12.79
C PRO A 60 -3.38 7.14 -13.56
N ARG A 61 -3.78 8.07 -14.42
CA ARG A 61 -2.84 8.92 -15.17
C ARG A 61 -2.18 9.92 -14.24
N HIS A 62 -2.94 10.54 -13.34
CA HIS A 62 -2.41 11.43 -12.31
C HIS A 62 -1.39 10.72 -11.43
N TYR A 63 -1.65 9.50 -10.98
CA TYR A 63 -0.70 8.72 -10.18
C TYR A 63 0.65 8.54 -10.90
N LEU A 64 0.62 8.18 -12.19
CA LEU A 64 1.82 7.93 -13.00
C LEU A 64 2.60 9.20 -13.32
N SER A 65 1.90 10.31 -13.58
CA SER A 65 2.53 11.59 -13.92
C SER A 65 2.98 12.39 -12.69
N ALA A 66 2.37 12.16 -11.53
CA ALA A 66 2.66 12.89 -10.30
C ALA A 66 4.06 12.59 -9.76
N SER A 67 4.72 13.63 -9.27
CA SER A 67 5.94 13.46 -8.47
C SER A 67 5.62 12.76 -7.14
N TYR A 68 6.64 12.20 -6.48
CA TYR A 68 6.45 11.46 -5.22
C TYR A 68 5.71 12.30 -4.16
N TYR A 69 6.15 13.54 -3.95
CA TYR A 69 5.54 14.42 -2.95
C TYR A 69 4.23 15.05 -3.42
N GLU A 70 3.94 15.07 -4.71
CA GLU A 70 2.61 15.41 -5.21
C GLU A 70 1.59 14.34 -4.82
N ARG A 71 1.94 13.04 -4.89
CA ARG A 71 1.09 11.97 -4.35
C ARG A 71 0.80 12.15 -2.86
N SER A 72 1.82 12.53 -2.08
CA SER A 72 1.66 12.87 -0.66
C SER A 72 0.72 14.06 -0.45
N LEU A 73 0.83 15.09 -1.27
CA LEU A 73 -0.04 16.27 -1.21
C LEU A 73 -1.48 15.90 -1.58
N THR A 74 -1.69 15.13 -2.64
CA THR A 74 -3.01 14.68 -3.07
C THR A 74 -3.69 13.84 -2.00
N SER A 75 -2.98 12.90 -1.37
CA SER A 75 -3.52 12.10 -0.26
C SER A 75 -3.86 12.94 0.97
N LEU A 76 -2.94 13.80 1.43
CA LEU A 76 -3.18 14.72 2.55
C LEU A 76 -4.41 15.60 2.31
N ALA A 77 -4.48 16.26 1.15
CA ALA A 77 -5.59 17.14 0.80
C ALA A 77 -6.91 16.39 0.72
N THR A 78 -6.92 15.20 0.09
CA THR A 78 -8.11 14.37 -0.05
C THR A 78 -8.66 13.98 1.32
N LEU A 79 -7.82 13.47 2.22
CA LEU A 79 -8.25 13.04 3.56
C LEU A 79 -8.70 14.23 4.43
N CYS A 80 -8.05 15.39 4.31
CA CYS A 80 -8.51 16.60 5.00
C CYS A 80 -9.89 17.05 4.51
N VAL A 81 -10.18 16.93 3.21
CA VAL A 81 -11.50 17.24 2.65
C VAL A 81 -12.55 16.22 3.11
N GLU A 82 -12.25 14.93 3.03
CA GLU A 82 -13.17 13.85 3.45
C GLU A 82 -13.51 13.92 4.94
N LYS A 83 -12.60 14.45 5.76
CA LYS A 83 -12.80 14.63 7.21
C LYS A 83 -13.32 16.02 7.59
N GLY A 84 -13.67 16.85 6.61
CA GLY A 84 -14.27 18.17 6.83
C GLY A 84 -13.33 19.22 7.44
N ILE A 85 -12.02 19.00 7.38
CA ILE A 85 -11.01 19.97 7.85
C ILE A 85 -10.83 21.10 6.83
N LEU A 86 -10.96 20.78 5.55
CA LEU A 86 -10.90 21.70 4.43
C LEU A 86 -12.06 21.40 3.47
N THR A 87 -12.32 22.29 2.53
CA THR A 87 -13.22 22.01 1.40
C THR A 87 -12.44 22.05 0.09
N ARG A 88 -12.97 21.40 -0.95
CA ARG A 88 -12.40 21.43 -2.31
C ARG A 88 -12.33 22.86 -2.82
N GLU A 89 -13.38 23.64 -2.60
CA GLU A 89 -13.50 25.02 -3.07
C GLU A 89 -12.41 25.91 -2.47
N GLU A 90 -12.08 25.71 -1.19
CA GLU A 90 -11.00 26.46 -0.54
C GLU A 90 -9.63 26.12 -1.13
N LEU A 91 -9.39 24.86 -1.47
CA LEU A 91 -8.16 24.43 -2.15
C LEU A 91 -8.07 25.02 -3.56
N GLU A 92 -9.15 24.94 -4.33
CA GLU A 92 -9.21 25.44 -5.70
C GLU A 92 -9.05 26.96 -5.77
N ARG A 93 -9.68 27.68 -4.84
CA ARG A 93 -9.53 29.13 -4.68
C ARG A 93 -8.08 29.52 -4.38
N ARG A 94 -7.40 28.79 -3.50
CA ARG A 94 -5.98 29.05 -3.15
C ARG A 94 -5.03 28.67 -4.28
N ALA A 95 -5.31 27.58 -4.99
CA ALA A 95 -4.54 27.12 -6.13
C ALA A 95 -4.78 27.97 -7.39
N GLN A 96 -5.82 28.82 -7.39
CA GLN A 96 -6.28 29.58 -8.55
C GLN A 96 -6.59 28.68 -9.74
N GLY A 97 -7.21 27.53 -9.48
CA GLY A 97 -7.49 26.52 -10.49
C GLY A 97 -7.95 25.21 -9.88
N GLN A 98 -8.04 24.17 -10.70
CA GLN A 98 -8.43 22.84 -10.25
C GLN A 98 -7.41 22.25 -9.28
N PHE A 99 -7.89 21.60 -8.22
CA PHE A 99 -7.07 20.86 -7.27
C PHE A 99 -7.45 19.37 -7.34
N PRO A 100 -6.62 18.53 -7.99
CA PRO A 100 -6.93 17.11 -8.12
C PRO A 100 -6.90 16.42 -6.74
N LEU A 101 -8.00 15.75 -6.40
CA LEU A 101 -8.12 14.87 -5.24
C LEU A 101 -8.26 13.42 -5.72
N SER A 102 -7.98 12.47 -4.85
CA SER A 102 -8.15 11.06 -5.17
C SER A 102 -9.63 10.69 -5.35
N MET A 103 -9.89 9.63 -6.12
CA MET A 103 -11.24 9.12 -6.39
C MET A 103 -11.88 8.55 -5.11
N PRO A 104 -13.21 8.44 -5.00
CA PRO A 104 -13.88 7.90 -3.82
C PRO A 104 -13.34 6.53 -3.38
N SER A 105 -13.30 6.30 -2.06
CA SER A 105 -12.84 5.03 -1.49
C SER A 105 -13.83 3.89 -1.78
N ALA A 106 -13.31 2.74 -2.18
CA ALA A 106 -14.09 1.49 -2.18
C ALA A 106 -14.19 0.93 -0.76
N PRO A 107 -15.16 0.03 -0.47
CA PRO A 107 -15.28 -0.59 0.84
C PRO A 107 -14.06 -1.43 1.24
N GLY A 108 -13.73 -1.41 2.54
CA GLY A 108 -12.76 -2.31 3.17
C GLY A 108 -13.36 -3.66 3.58
N ARG A 109 -12.56 -4.47 4.30
CA ARG A 109 -12.98 -5.76 4.87
C ARG A 109 -12.29 -6.05 6.20
N GLY A 110 -12.94 -6.82 7.07
CA GLY A 110 -12.35 -7.34 8.31
C GLY A 110 -11.43 -8.54 8.09
N ASN A 111 -10.83 -9.05 9.18
CA ASN A 111 -10.06 -10.28 9.15
C ASN A 111 -10.91 -11.46 8.66
N VAL A 112 -10.25 -12.52 8.23
CA VAL A 112 -10.91 -13.77 7.86
C VAL A 112 -11.16 -14.60 9.12
N GLU A 113 -12.26 -15.34 9.16
CA GLU A 113 -12.66 -16.06 10.39
C GLU A 113 -11.65 -17.15 10.78
N THR A 114 -11.22 -17.94 9.80
CA THR A 114 -10.27 -19.05 10.01
C THR A 114 -8.88 -18.59 9.61
N ARG A 115 -8.00 -18.41 10.61
CA ARG A 115 -6.61 -17.97 10.44
C ARG A 115 -5.63 -19.09 10.82
N PRO A 116 -4.62 -19.39 10.00
CA PRO A 116 -3.67 -20.43 10.31
C PRO A 116 -2.66 -19.95 11.35
N THR A 117 -2.40 -20.75 12.39
CA THR A 117 -1.18 -20.56 13.20
C THR A 117 0.01 -21.14 12.45
N LEU A 118 0.96 -20.29 12.10
CA LEU A 118 2.13 -20.67 11.29
C LEU A 118 3.43 -20.43 12.06
N LYS A 119 4.48 -21.13 11.65
CA LYS A 119 5.85 -20.98 12.17
C LYS A 119 6.86 -21.08 11.02
N PRO A 120 8.10 -20.60 11.20
CA PRO A 120 9.15 -20.77 10.22
C PRO A 120 9.28 -22.23 9.74
N GLY A 121 9.41 -22.42 8.43
CA GLY A 121 9.43 -23.71 7.74
C GLY A 121 8.08 -24.20 7.24
N ASP A 122 6.95 -23.64 7.71
CA ASP A 122 5.64 -24.00 7.19
C ASP A 122 5.48 -23.56 5.72
N LYS A 123 4.94 -24.45 4.88
CA LYS A 123 4.52 -24.11 3.51
C LYS A 123 3.14 -23.47 3.53
N VAL A 124 3.02 -22.37 2.80
CA VAL A 124 1.80 -21.57 2.76
C VAL A 124 1.45 -21.18 1.34
N ARG A 125 0.17 -20.96 1.09
CA ARG A 125 -0.34 -20.38 -0.14
C ARG A 125 -1.00 -19.06 0.17
N VAL A 126 -0.70 -18.06 -0.64
CA VAL A 126 -1.39 -16.76 -0.57
C VAL A 126 -2.77 -16.92 -1.21
N ARG A 127 -3.80 -16.42 -0.54
CA ARG A 127 -5.19 -16.49 -1.02
C ARG A 127 -5.35 -15.77 -2.36
N THR A 128 -6.34 -16.19 -3.15
CA THR A 128 -6.62 -15.61 -4.48
C THR A 128 -7.61 -14.45 -4.44
N ASP A 129 -7.77 -13.80 -3.30
CA ASP A 129 -8.76 -12.76 -3.10
C ASP A 129 -8.46 -11.51 -3.95
N HIS A 130 -9.52 -10.95 -4.54
CA HIS A 130 -9.51 -9.63 -5.17
C HIS A 130 -10.21 -8.62 -4.27
N VAL A 131 -9.41 -7.80 -3.60
CA VAL A 131 -9.90 -6.81 -2.65
C VAL A 131 -10.09 -5.46 -3.36
N PRO A 132 -11.30 -4.87 -3.37
CA PRO A 132 -11.53 -3.59 -4.02
C PRO A 132 -10.88 -2.41 -3.28
N GLY A 133 -10.90 -2.42 -1.94
CA GLY A 133 -10.25 -1.42 -1.09
C GLY A 133 -8.75 -1.65 -0.86
N HIS A 134 -8.18 -0.93 0.10
CA HIS A 134 -6.79 -1.11 0.55
C HIS A 134 -6.45 -2.58 0.87
N VAL A 135 -5.28 -3.04 0.44
CA VAL A 135 -4.75 -4.37 0.75
C VAL A 135 -3.23 -4.35 0.67
N ARG A 136 -2.54 -5.10 1.54
CA ARG A 136 -1.07 -5.18 1.56
C ARG A 136 -0.55 -6.49 0.97
N MET A 137 -1.31 -7.08 0.04
CA MET A 137 -0.98 -8.29 -0.71
C MET A 137 -0.74 -7.91 -2.17
N PRO A 138 0.53 -7.75 -2.61
CA PRO A 138 0.84 -7.48 -4.01
C PRO A 138 0.26 -8.55 -4.93
N GLY A 139 -0.22 -8.16 -6.10
CA GLY A 139 -0.85 -9.05 -7.06
C GLY A 139 0.08 -10.17 -7.52
N TYR A 140 1.39 -9.93 -7.59
CA TYR A 140 2.36 -10.93 -8.06
C TYR A 140 2.52 -12.13 -7.11
N ILE A 141 2.14 -12.02 -5.83
CA ILE A 141 2.14 -13.16 -4.89
C ILE A 141 0.78 -13.84 -4.76
N ARG A 142 -0.29 -13.29 -5.34
CA ARG A 142 -1.65 -13.85 -5.24
C ARG A 142 -1.67 -15.29 -5.78
N GLY A 143 -2.18 -16.24 -4.98
CA GLY A 143 -2.24 -17.66 -5.34
C GLY A 143 -0.89 -18.41 -5.28
N LYS A 144 0.22 -17.73 -4.99
CA LYS A 144 1.56 -18.32 -5.02
C LYS A 144 1.89 -19.06 -3.73
N THR A 145 2.73 -20.09 -3.85
CA THR A 145 3.17 -20.87 -2.70
C THR A 145 4.54 -20.39 -2.22
N GLY A 146 4.72 -20.28 -0.91
CA GLY A 146 5.98 -19.89 -0.29
C GLY A 146 6.25 -20.64 1.00
N VAL A 147 7.36 -20.28 1.65
CA VAL A 147 7.77 -20.83 2.94
C VAL A 147 7.89 -19.70 3.95
N VAL A 148 7.25 -19.86 5.11
CA VAL A 148 7.41 -18.91 6.22
C VAL A 148 8.85 -18.94 6.72
N VAL A 149 9.48 -17.77 6.85
CA VAL A 149 10.84 -17.63 7.38
C VAL A 149 10.91 -16.74 8.62
N GLY A 150 9.86 -15.96 8.90
CA GLY A 150 9.76 -15.09 10.07
C GLY A 150 8.31 -14.83 10.48
N VAL A 151 8.13 -14.40 11.72
CA VAL A 151 6.83 -14.01 12.29
C VAL A 151 7.01 -12.66 12.97
N SER A 152 6.17 -11.69 12.64
CA SER A 152 6.19 -10.37 13.26
C SER A 152 5.33 -10.33 14.53
N PRO A 153 5.43 -9.26 15.34
CA PRO A 153 4.35 -8.84 16.23
C PRO A 153 3.04 -8.62 15.47
N LYS A 154 1.95 -8.48 16.22
CA LYS A 154 0.65 -8.11 15.65
C LYS A 154 0.64 -6.65 15.22
N TYR A 155 0.00 -6.38 14.09
CA TYR A 155 -0.19 -5.04 13.54
C TYR A 155 -1.66 -4.81 13.19
N PRO A 156 -2.11 -3.54 13.12
CA PRO A 156 -3.43 -3.20 12.59
C PRO A 156 -3.67 -3.80 11.21
N PHE A 157 -4.81 -4.47 11.03
CA PHE A 157 -5.15 -5.10 9.76
C PHE A 157 -5.50 -4.05 8.70
N PRO A 158 -4.70 -3.88 7.63
CA PRO A 158 -4.77 -2.72 6.75
C PRO A 158 -6.07 -2.65 5.95
N ASP A 159 -6.62 -3.80 5.56
CA ASP A 159 -7.86 -3.87 4.76
C ASP A 159 -9.08 -3.32 5.53
N ALA A 160 -8.99 -3.24 6.87
CA ALA A 160 -10.00 -2.66 7.74
C ALA A 160 -9.61 -1.26 8.21
N HIS A 161 -8.35 -1.10 8.67
CA HIS A 161 -7.85 0.12 9.30
C HIS A 161 -7.86 1.33 8.34
N ALA A 162 -7.62 1.11 7.04
CA ALA A 162 -7.73 2.16 6.02
C ALA A 162 -9.17 2.66 5.77
N HIS A 163 -10.18 1.97 6.31
CA HIS A 163 -11.60 2.20 6.01
C HIS A 163 -12.44 2.47 7.25
N GLY A 164 -11.80 2.66 8.42
CA GLY A 164 -12.50 2.85 9.69
C GLY A 164 -13.33 1.65 10.15
N ILE A 165 -12.99 0.45 9.66
CA ILE A 165 -13.64 -0.80 10.04
C ILE A 165 -12.89 -1.40 11.23
N HIS A 166 -13.62 -1.92 12.21
CA HIS A 166 -13.01 -2.66 13.32
C HIS A 166 -12.51 -4.04 12.86
N ALA A 167 -11.28 -4.37 13.23
CA ALA A 167 -10.62 -5.63 12.96
C ALA A 167 -9.61 -5.92 14.07
N GLU A 168 -9.29 -7.20 14.26
CA GLU A 168 -8.26 -7.62 15.20
C GLU A 168 -6.87 -7.37 14.60
N ASP A 169 -5.95 -6.90 15.44
CA ASP A 169 -4.53 -6.88 15.09
C ASP A 169 -4.05 -8.32 14.87
N GLU A 170 -3.27 -8.54 13.82
CA GLU A 170 -2.77 -9.86 13.45
C GLU A 170 -1.30 -9.80 13.02
N PRO A 171 -0.54 -10.89 13.16
CA PRO A 171 0.85 -10.91 12.73
C PRO A 171 0.94 -10.89 11.21
N THR A 172 2.10 -10.46 10.73
CA THR A 172 2.57 -10.80 9.39
C THR A 172 3.56 -11.95 9.48
N TYR A 173 3.58 -12.75 8.43
CA TYR A 173 4.57 -13.79 8.21
C TYR A 173 5.48 -13.35 7.08
N ASP A 174 6.78 -13.32 7.32
CA ASP A 174 7.74 -13.14 6.24
C ASP A 174 7.75 -14.43 5.42
N VAL A 175 7.18 -14.38 4.22
CA VAL A 175 7.09 -15.52 3.31
C VAL A 175 8.12 -15.37 2.22
N ARG A 176 8.98 -16.39 2.09
CA ARG A 176 9.96 -16.51 1.02
C ARG A 176 9.34 -17.23 -0.17
N PHE A 177 9.37 -16.57 -1.32
CA PHE A 177 8.99 -17.11 -2.62
C PHE A 177 10.24 -17.31 -3.48
N ASN A 178 10.31 -18.41 -4.21
CA ASN A 178 11.28 -18.55 -5.30
C ASN A 178 10.81 -17.66 -6.45
N ALA A 179 11.70 -16.89 -7.08
CA ALA A 179 11.33 -16.04 -8.21
C ALA A 179 10.68 -16.86 -9.36
N GLU A 180 11.12 -18.11 -9.55
CA GLU A 180 10.54 -19.05 -10.54
C GLU A 180 9.07 -19.41 -10.23
N GLU A 181 8.65 -19.37 -8.96
CA GLU A 181 7.24 -19.56 -8.59
C GLU A 181 6.39 -18.32 -8.94
N LEU A 182 6.99 -17.13 -8.85
CA LEU A 182 6.32 -15.86 -9.13
C LEU A 182 6.19 -15.64 -10.64
N TRP A 183 7.30 -15.76 -11.35
CA TRP A 183 7.42 -15.57 -12.80
C TRP A 183 8.19 -16.75 -13.41
N PRO A 184 7.48 -17.84 -13.79
CA PRO A 184 8.11 -19.03 -14.34
C PRO A 184 8.90 -18.73 -15.63
N HIS A 185 10.05 -19.36 -15.79
CA HIS A 185 10.93 -19.35 -16.96
C HIS A 185 11.61 -18.02 -17.32
N ASP A 186 11.15 -16.90 -16.76
CA ASP A 186 11.56 -15.55 -17.16
C ASP A 186 12.05 -14.69 -15.98
N ALA A 187 12.34 -15.31 -14.83
CA ALA A 187 12.88 -14.63 -13.66
C ALA A 187 14.40 -14.82 -13.52
N ASP A 188 15.09 -13.76 -13.10
CA ASP A 188 16.43 -13.90 -12.55
C ASP A 188 16.39 -14.74 -11.26
N PRO A 189 17.38 -15.64 -11.02
CA PRO A 189 17.42 -16.46 -9.81
C PRO A 189 17.46 -15.59 -8.54
N ALA A 190 16.36 -15.59 -7.78
CA ALA A 190 16.24 -14.82 -6.56
C ALA A 190 15.23 -15.42 -5.58
N HIS A 191 15.32 -14.98 -4.33
CA HIS A 191 14.28 -15.17 -3.33
C HIS A 191 13.60 -13.85 -3.02
N VAL A 192 12.29 -13.77 -3.26
CA VAL A 192 11.47 -12.61 -2.92
C VAL A 192 10.84 -12.86 -1.56
N HIS A 193 10.98 -11.91 -0.64
CA HIS A 193 10.41 -11.98 0.69
C HIS A 193 9.32 -10.91 0.83
N VAL A 194 8.15 -11.31 1.31
CA VAL A 194 7.03 -10.41 1.57
C VAL A 194 6.50 -10.65 2.97
N GLY A 195 6.28 -9.59 3.75
CA GLY A 195 5.51 -9.66 4.99
C GLY A 195 4.04 -9.79 4.65
N VAL A 196 3.48 -10.99 4.80
CA VAL A 196 2.11 -11.32 4.42
C VAL A 196 1.25 -11.44 5.68
N PHE A 197 0.18 -10.64 5.76
CA PHE A 197 -0.76 -10.71 6.88
C PHE A 197 -1.40 -12.10 7.00
N GLU A 198 -1.63 -12.54 8.24
CA GLU A 198 -2.20 -13.86 8.56
C GLU A 198 -3.48 -14.15 7.78
N SER A 199 -4.37 -13.16 7.63
CA SER A 199 -5.64 -13.31 6.91
C SER A 199 -5.47 -13.59 5.41
N TYR A 200 -4.29 -13.40 4.84
CA TYR A 200 -4.01 -13.64 3.43
C TYR A 200 -3.40 -15.03 3.16
N LEU A 201 -3.19 -15.85 4.19
CA LEU A 201 -2.50 -17.13 4.07
C LEU A 201 -3.40 -18.33 4.34
N GLU A 202 -3.12 -19.40 3.60
CA GLU A 202 -3.65 -20.74 3.81
C GLU A 202 -2.49 -21.71 4.00
N ARG A 203 -2.65 -22.69 4.91
CA ARG A 203 -1.65 -23.74 5.11
C ARG A 203 -1.70 -24.72 3.92
N VAL A 204 -0.54 -25.04 3.36
CA VAL A 204 -0.42 -26.11 2.36
C VAL A 204 -0.07 -27.40 3.08
N SER A 205 -0.79 -28.48 2.77
CA SER A 205 -0.51 -29.83 3.28
C SER A 205 0.77 -30.41 2.70
#